data_AF-A0A529Q2T5-F1
#
_entry.id   AF-A0A529Q2T5-F1
#
_cell.length_a   1.000
_cell.length_b   1.000
_cell.length_c   1.000
_cell.angle_alpha   90.00
_cell.angle_beta   90.00
_cell.angle_gamma   90.00
#
_symmetry.space_group_name_H-M   'P 1'
#
loop_
_entity.id
_entity.type
_entity.pdbx_description
1 polymer ?
#
loop_
_entity_poly.entity_id
_entity_poly.type
_entity_poly.pdbx_seq_one_letter_code
_entity_poly.pdbx_strand_id
1 'polypeptide(L)'
;QAVGASNAEREQFRAQALRDWETILLARARELRSGGRLALANFCVDEEGRYLGHTTGADMFDSFARHWRDLLRAGRISETEYVNATFHQFYKSPDEFAAPFRDPASPVSQAGLRLEMMFTMVTPCPYAEAFRTHRNARDFA
;
A
#
# COMPACT_ATOMS: atom_id res chain seq x y z
N GLN A 1 -0.04 -1.85 7.12
CA GLN A 1 1.36 -1.50 7.41
C GLN A 1 1.66 -0.08 6.94
N ALA A 2 2.04 0.80 7.87
CA ALA A 2 2.67 2.09 7.58
C ALA A 2 4.11 2.00 8.09
N VAL A 3 5.09 2.00 7.18
CA VAL A 3 6.50 1.68 7.49
C VAL A 3 7.15 2.86 8.22
N GLY A 4 7.88 2.57 9.30
CA GLY A 4 8.54 3.59 10.13
C GLY A 4 7.62 4.31 11.12
N ALA A 5 6.30 4.09 11.07
CA ALA A 5 5.36 4.67 12.01
C ALA A 5 5.42 3.99 13.38
N SER A 6 5.25 4.76 14.46
CA SER A 6 4.95 4.21 15.79
C SER A 6 3.61 3.46 15.80
N ASN A 7 3.34 2.69 16.85
CA ASN A 7 2.07 1.96 16.97
C ASN A 7 0.84 2.88 16.91
N ALA A 8 0.92 4.05 17.56
CA ALA A 8 -0.18 5.01 17.59
C ALA A 8 -0.42 5.66 16.22
N GLU A 9 0.65 6.08 15.54
CA GLU A 9 0.56 6.62 14.18
C GLU A 9 0.04 5.57 13.22
N ARG A 10 0.58 4.35 13.28
CA ARG A 10 0.15 3.23 12.43
C ARG A 10 -1.34 2.97 12.53
N GLU A 11 -1.93 3.06 13.74
CA GLU A 11 -3.37 2.91 13.90
C GLU A 11 -4.17 4.06 13.28
N GLN A 12 -3.66 5.30 13.33
CA GLN A 12 -4.31 6.43 12.66
C GLN A 12 -4.29 6.26 11.13
N PHE A 13 -3.13 5.87 10.57
CA PHE A 13 -3.01 5.53 9.15
C PHE A 13 -3.95 4.39 8.75
N ARG A 14 -4.01 3.34 9.57
CA ARG A 14 -4.91 2.20 9.40
C ARG A 14 -6.37 2.66 9.35
N ALA A 15 -6.81 3.40 10.36
CA ALA A 15 -8.18 3.87 10.45
C ALA A 15 -8.57 4.74 9.24
N GLN A 16 -7.69 5.63 8.79
CA GLN A 16 -7.93 6.41 7.57
C GLN A 16 -8.02 5.53 6.33
N ALA A 17 -7.08 4.61 6.14
CA ALA A 17 -7.07 3.73 4.98
C ALA A 17 -8.29 2.79 4.91
N LEU A 18 -8.84 2.37 6.05
CA LEU A 18 -10.08 1.59 6.11
C LEU A 18 -11.30 2.44 5.73
N ARG A 19 -11.37 3.70 6.18
CA ARG A 19 -12.42 4.64 5.76
C ARG A 19 -12.36 4.93 4.26
N ASP A 20 -11.16 5.15 3.73
CA ASP A 20 -10.96 5.41 2.30
C ASP A 20 -11.38 4.18 1.47
N TRP A 21 -11.06 2.98 1.97
CA TRP A 21 -11.46 1.73 1.32
C TRP A 21 -12.98 1.56 1.26
N GLU A 22 -13.68 1.75 2.37
CA GLU A 22 -15.15 1.75 2.40
C GLU A 22 -15.74 2.80 1.45
N THR A 23 -15.19 4.02 1.45
CA THR A 23 -15.62 5.12 0.58
C THR A 23 -15.51 4.73 -0.90
N ILE A 24 -14.38 4.15 -1.31
CA ILE A 24 -14.16 3.67 -2.67
C ILE A 24 -15.19 2.60 -3.02
N LEU A 25 -15.37 1.59 -2.16
CA LEU A 25 -16.31 0.50 -2.40
C LEU A 25 -17.76 1.00 -2.54
N LEU A 26 -18.20 1.90 -1.66
CA LEU A 26 -19.53 2.47 -1.72
C LEU A 26 -19.75 3.33 -2.97
N ALA A 27 -18.73 4.06 -3.44
CA ALA A 27 -18.80 4.77 -4.71
C ALA A 27 -18.96 3.79 -5.87
N ARG A 28 -18.16 2.73 -5.92
CA ARG A 28 -18.24 1.69 -6.96
C ARG A 28 -19.58 0.96 -6.93
N ALA A 29 -20.15 0.69 -5.76
CA ALA A 29 -21.47 0.06 -5.63
C ALA A 29 -22.58 0.86 -6.32
N ARG A 30 -22.53 2.20 -6.25
CA ARG A 30 -23.52 3.09 -6.90
C ARG A 30 -23.34 3.16 -8.41
N GLU A 31 -22.12 3.04 -8.89
CA GLU A 31 -21.77 3.15 -10.31
C GLU A 31 -21.98 1.84 -11.07
N LEU A 32 -21.81 0.69 -10.40
CA LEU A 32 -21.98 -0.62 -11.00
C LEU A 32 -23.46 -0.92 -11.28
N ARG A 33 -23.74 -1.41 -12.48
CA ARG A 33 -25.03 -2.03 -12.79
C ARG A 33 -25.23 -3.29 -11.94
N SER A 34 -26.49 -3.67 -11.71
CA SER A 34 -26.81 -4.96 -11.09
C SER A 34 -26.16 -6.13 -11.85
N GLY A 35 -25.49 -7.02 -11.12
CA GLY A 35 -24.70 -8.13 -11.65
C GLY A 35 -23.32 -7.75 -12.21
N GLY A 36 -22.94 -6.47 -12.16
CA GLY A 36 -21.62 -5.99 -12.57
C GLY A 36 -20.49 -6.55 -11.70
N ARG A 37 -19.29 -6.59 -12.27
CA ARG A 37 -18.07 -7.09 -11.60
C ARG A 37 -16.99 -6.02 -11.64
N LEU A 38 -16.16 -6.02 -10.61
CA LEU A 38 -15.05 -5.10 -10.46
C LEU A 38 -13.80 -5.89 -10.07
N ALA A 39 -12.70 -5.64 -10.76
CA ALA A 39 -11.37 -6.14 -10.41
C ALA A 39 -10.52 -4.98 -9.90
N LEU A 40 -9.84 -5.18 -8.77
CA LEU A 40 -8.96 -4.18 -8.15
C LEU A 40 -7.61 -4.82 -7.87
N ALA A 41 -6.54 -4.13 -8.25
CA ALA A 41 -5.17 -4.48 -7.91
C ALA A 41 -4.60 -3.37 -7.03
N ASN A 42 -4.22 -3.71 -5.79
CA ASN A 42 -3.70 -2.75 -4.82
C ASN A 42 -2.42 -3.32 -4.19
N PHE A 43 -1.50 -2.42 -3.81
CA PHE A 43 -0.40 -2.82 -2.94
C PHE A 43 -0.95 -3.21 -1.57
N CYS A 44 -0.47 -4.33 -1.05
CA CYS A 44 -0.88 -4.92 0.21
C CYS A 44 0.34 -5.34 1.03
N VAL A 45 0.07 -5.75 2.26
CA VAL A 45 0.96 -6.67 2.96
C VAL A 45 0.42 -8.08 2.72
N ASP A 46 1.28 -9.01 2.30
CA ASP A 46 0.87 -10.39 2.07
C ASP A 46 0.95 -11.25 3.34
N GLU A 47 0.62 -12.53 3.21
CA GLU A 47 0.56 -13.52 4.27
C GLU A 47 1.92 -13.73 4.95
N GLU A 48 3.03 -13.52 4.22
CA GLU A 48 4.38 -13.57 4.75
C GLU A 48 4.88 -12.22 5.31
N GLY A 49 4.03 -11.20 5.33
CA GLY A 49 4.38 -9.87 5.83
C GLY A 49 5.15 -9.01 4.83
N ARG A 50 5.24 -9.42 3.56
CA ARG A 50 5.94 -8.66 2.51
C ARG A 50 5.04 -7.55 1.99
N TYR A 51 5.64 -6.41 1.69
CA TYR A 51 4.96 -5.25 1.10
C TYR A 51 5.81 -4.63 0.00
N LEU A 52 5.27 -3.62 -0.71
CA LEU A 52 6.00 -2.95 -1.77
C LEU A 52 7.31 -2.36 -1.22
N GLY A 53 8.42 -2.81 -1.79
CA GLY A 53 9.75 -2.38 -1.39
C GLY A 53 10.36 -3.19 -0.24
N HIS A 54 9.64 -4.17 0.32
CA HIS A 54 10.13 -5.11 1.32
C HIS A 54 9.63 -6.52 1.01
N THR A 55 10.17 -7.09 -0.06
CA THR A 55 9.86 -8.47 -0.50
C THR A 55 11.00 -9.44 -0.16
N THR A 56 12.21 -8.91 0.01
CA THR A 56 13.42 -9.64 0.37
C THR A 56 14.22 -8.79 1.37
N GLY A 57 15.47 -9.14 1.69
CA GLY A 57 16.27 -8.50 2.75
C GLY A 57 16.61 -7.01 2.60
N ALA A 58 16.03 -6.28 1.64
CA ALA A 58 16.15 -4.83 1.51
C ALA A 58 14.79 -4.16 1.71
N ASP A 59 14.80 -2.98 2.35
CA ASP A 59 13.62 -2.13 2.50
C ASP A 59 13.79 -0.78 1.76
N MET A 60 12.87 -0.52 0.83
CA MET A 60 12.82 0.74 0.08
C MET A 60 12.63 1.96 0.98
N PHE A 61 11.84 1.85 2.04
CA PHE A 61 11.57 2.94 2.96
C PHE A 61 12.80 3.31 3.80
N ASP A 62 13.66 2.34 4.13
CA ASP A 62 14.95 2.64 4.77
C ASP A 62 15.84 3.49 3.85
N SER A 63 15.82 3.19 2.55
CA SER A 63 16.54 3.99 1.56
C SER A 63 15.96 5.41 1.42
N PHE A 64 14.63 5.55 1.39
CA PHE A 64 14.00 6.87 1.39
C PHE A 64 14.33 7.67 2.66
N ALA A 65 14.22 7.06 3.83
CA ALA A 65 14.52 7.71 5.11
C ALA A 65 15.98 8.17 5.19
N ARG A 66 16.92 7.36 4.68
CA ARG A 66 18.34 7.73 4.58
C ARG A 66 18.55 8.92 3.66
N HIS A 67 18.02 8.88 2.43
CA HIS A 67 18.19 9.97 1.46
C HIS A 67 17.54 11.27 1.94
N TRP A 68 16.37 11.21 2.56
CA TRP A 68 15.70 12.37 3.15
C TRP A 68 16.54 13.01 4.27
N ARG A 69 17.19 12.19 5.10
CA ARG A 69 18.11 12.66 6.15
C ARG A 69 19.38 13.28 5.59
N ASP A 70 19.90 12.75 4.49
CA ASP A 70 21.08 13.31 3.84
C ASP A 70 20.78 14.68 3.22
N LEU A 71 19.57 14.91 2.71
CA LEU A 71 19.12 16.24 2.26
C LEU A 71 19.11 17.27 3.41
N LEU A 72 18.61 16.88 4.59
CA LEU A 72 18.65 17.73 5.79
C LEU A 72 20.09 18.06 6.19
N ARG A 73 20.96 17.04 6.26
CA ARG A 73 22.38 17.22 6.61
C ARG A 73 23.13 18.12 5.63
N ALA A 74 22.77 18.08 4.36
CA ALA A 74 23.33 18.92 3.32
C ALA A 74 22.72 20.34 3.28
N GLY A 75 21.81 20.68 4.21
CA GLY A 75 21.13 21.98 4.25
C GLY A 75 20.23 22.23 3.04
N ARG A 76 19.76 21.18 2.36
CA ARG A 76 18.90 21.28 1.18
C ARG A 76 17.41 21.37 1.52
N ILE A 77 17.05 20.89 2.70
CA ILE A 77 15.73 21.03 3.31
C ILE A 77 15.90 21.49 4.76
N SER A 78 14.89 22.16 5.28
CA SER A 78 14.75 22.55 6.67
C SER A 78 14.37 21.38 7.57
N GLU A 79 14.56 21.55 8.88
CA GLU A 79 14.08 20.59 9.88
C GLU A 79 12.56 20.42 9.83
N THR A 80 11.82 21.51 9.61
CA THR A 80 10.36 21.48 9.44
C THR A 80 9.94 20.62 8.25
N GLU A 81 10.59 20.78 7.10
CA GLU A 81 10.32 19.92 5.93
C GLU A 81 10.68 18.47 6.24
N TYR A 82 11.80 18.22 6.93
CA TYR A 82 12.22 16.89 7.28
C TYR A 82 11.17 16.17 8.16
N VAL A 83 10.69 16.83 9.21
CA VAL A 83 9.71 16.29 10.17
C VAL A 83 8.32 16.13 9.56
N ASN A 84 7.89 17.07 8.72
CA ASN A 84 6.54 17.05 8.15
C ASN A 84 6.38 16.11 6.95
N ALA A 85 7.48 15.61 6.38
CA ALA A 85 7.42 14.67 5.27
C ALA A 85 6.85 13.33 5.74
N THR A 86 5.78 12.89 5.09
CA THR A 86 5.17 11.60 5.36
C THR A 86 4.62 10.97 4.08
N PHE A 87 4.72 9.65 4.00
CA PHE A 87 4.03 8.89 2.96
C PHE A 87 2.60 8.61 3.45
N HIS A 88 1.62 9.24 2.81
CA HIS A 88 0.20 9.02 3.09
C HIS A 88 -0.28 7.65 2.58
N GLN A 89 0.25 6.57 3.17
CA GLN A 89 0.06 5.21 2.68
C GLN A 89 -0.09 4.21 3.83
N PHE A 90 -0.97 3.24 3.63
CA PHE A 90 -1.07 2.06 4.48
C PHE A 90 -1.34 0.81 3.63
N TYR A 91 -0.42 -0.15 3.69
CA TYR A 91 -0.57 -1.45 3.04
C TYR A 91 -1.53 -2.32 3.86
N LYS A 92 -2.75 -2.50 3.39
CA LYS A 92 -3.75 -3.32 4.08
C LYS A 92 -3.42 -4.81 3.95
N SER A 93 -3.75 -5.60 4.96
CA SER A 93 -3.69 -7.07 4.89
C SER A 93 -4.88 -7.63 4.09
N PRO A 94 -4.86 -8.90 3.66
CA PRO A 94 -6.00 -9.54 3.02
C PRO A 94 -7.25 -9.49 3.93
N ASP A 95 -7.07 -9.68 5.23
CA ASP A 95 -8.16 -9.58 6.20
C ASP A 95 -8.80 -8.19 6.24
N GLU A 96 -8.00 -7.14 6.21
CA GLU A 96 -8.48 -5.77 6.20
C GLU A 96 -9.21 -5.41 4.90
N PHE A 97 -8.73 -5.91 3.76
CA PHE A 97 -9.42 -5.75 2.48
C PHE A 97 -10.77 -6.45 2.47
N ALA A 98 -10.84 -7.66 3.03
CA ALA A 98 -12.03 -8.49 3.00
C ALA A 98 -13.05 -8.15 4.11
N ALA A 99 -12.62 -7.50 5.20
CA ALA A 99 -13.48 -7.22 6.36
C ALA A 99 -14.82 -6.56 5.99
N PRO A 100 -14.90 -5.53 5.13
CA PRO A 100 -16.18 -4.91 4.77
C PRO A 100 -17.15 -5.86 4.08
N PHE A 101 -16.69 -6.95 3.46
CA PHE A 101 -17.57 -7.91 2.76
C PHE A 101 -18.02 -9.07 3.64
N ARG A 102 -17.39 -9.28 4.81
CA ARG A 102 -17.70 -10.40 5.71
C ARG A 102 -18.81 -10.08 6.70
N ASP A 103 -18.89 -8.83 7.12
CA ASP A 103 -19.94 -8.38 8.04
C ASP A 103 -21.21 -8.05 7.25
N PRO A 104 -22.33 -8.78 7.44
CA PRO A 104 -23.59 -8.47 6.80
C PRO A 104 -24.13 -7.08 7.18
N ALA A 105 -23.77 -6.54 8.34
CA ALA A 105 -24.21 -5.23 8.81
C ALA A 105 -23.37 -4.08 8.24
N SER A 106 -22.25 -4.36 7.55
CA SER A 106 -21.40 -3.31 6.99
C SER A 106 -22.12 -2.52 5.89
N PRO A 107 -21.79 -1.23 5.69
CA PRO A 107 -22.31 -0.44 4.58
C PRO A 107 -22.05 -1.09 3.21
N VAL A 108 -20.88 -1.73 3.03
CA VAL A 108 -20.48 -2.37 1.78
C VAL A 108 -21.36 -3.58 1.45
N SER A 109 -21.60 -4.45 2.44
CA SER A 109 -22.48 -5.61 2.28
C SER A 109 -23.92 -5.19 2.02
N GLN A 110 -24.41 -4.17 2.74
CA GLN A 110 -25.75 -3.60 2.55
C GLN A 110 -25.91 -2.90 1.19
N ALA A 111 -24.81 -2.37 0.62
CA ALA A 111 -24.79 -1.85 -0.74
C ALA A 111 -24.81 -2.95 -1.83
N GLY A 112 -24.82 -4.22 -1.44
CA GLY A 112 -24.96 -5.36 -2.35
C GLY A 112 -23.65 -5.87 -2.98
N LEU A 113 -22.50 -5.30 -2.60
CA LEU A 113 -21.20 -5.80 -3.05
C LEU A 113 -20.86 -7.11 -2.34
N ARG A 114 -20.24 -8.03 -3.09
CA ARG A 114 -19.78 -9.34 -2.58
C ARG A 114 -18.36 -9.60 -3.05
N LEU A 115 -17.52 -10.09 -2.15
CA LEU A 115 -16.17 -10.53 -2.50
C LEU A 115 -16.26 -11.92 -3.15
N GLU A 116 -15.85 -12.01 -4.42
CA GLU A 116 -15.85 -13.26 -5.17
C GLU A 116 -14.51 -13.99 -5.09
N MET A 117 -13.41 -13.26 -5.26
CA MET A 117 -12.06 -13.80 -5.25
C MET A 117 -11.09 -12.74 -4.72
N MET A 118 -10.10 -13.19 -3.93
CA MET A 118 -8.99 -12.38 -3.46
C MET A 118 -7.76 -13.25 -3.32
N PHE A 119 -6.62 -12.74 -3.76
CA PHE A 119 -5.32 -13.37 -3.59
C PHE A 119 -4.24 -12.30 -3.60
N THR A 120 -3.09 -12.62 -3.02
CA THR A 120 -1.88 -11.82 -3.07
C THR A 120 -0.94 -12.39 -4.13
N MET A 121 -0.09 -11.55 -4.68
CA MET A 121 0.95 -11.97 -5.62
C MET A 121 2.14 -11.02 -5.52
N VAL A 122 3.34 -11.58 -5.53
CA VAL A 122 4.57 -10.79 -5.72
C VAL A 122 4.76 -10.55 -7.21
N THR A 123 4.79 -9.28 -7.60
CA THR A 123 5.15 -8.89 -8.97
C THR A 123 6.69 -8.83 -9.10
N PRO A 124 7.31 -9.62 -9.98
CA PRO A 124 8.76 -9.55 -10.20
C PRO A 124 9.20 -8.17 -10.67
N CYS A 125 10.39 -7.73 -10.26
CA CYS A 125 10.95 -6.46 -10.68
C CYS A 125 11.49 -6.57 -12.12
N PRO A 126 10.92 -5.84 -13.11
CA PRO A 126 11.37 -5.91 -14.49
C PRO A 126 12.80 -5.38 -14.66
N TYR A 127 13.19 -4.37 -13.86
CA TYR A 127 14.56 -3.84 -13.86
C TYR A 127 15.58 -4.86 -13.37
N ALA A 128 15.23 -5.64 -12.34
CA ALA A 128 16.10 -6.71 -11.85
C ALA A 128 16.24 -7.84 -12.86
N GLU A 129 15.17 -8.16 -13.59
CA GLU A 129 15.21 -9.14 -14.68
C GLU A 129 16.08 -8.67 -15.85
N ALA A 130 15.89 -7.44 -16.31
CA ALA A 130 16.71 -6.83 -17.35
C ALA A 130 18.20 -6.83 -16.94
N PHE A 131 18.49 -6.41 -15.71
CA PHE A 131 19.85 -6.31 -15.20
C PHE A 131 20.58 -7.64 -15.11
N ARG A 132 19.88 -8.75 -14.86
CA ARG A 132 20.50 -10.09 -14.93
C ARG A 132 21.08 -10.37 -16.32
N THR A 133 20.53 -9.74 -17.36
CA THR A 133 20.97 -9.87 -18.75
C THR A 133 22.09 -8.87 -19.08
N HIS A 134 21.84 -7.57 -18.96
CA HIS A 134 22.80 -6.55 -19.41
C HIS A 134 23.90 -6.25 -18.39
N ARG A 135 23.69 -6.53 -17.09
CA ARG A 135 24.61 -6.25 -15.96
C ARG A 135 25.13 -4.81 -15.89
N ASN A 136 24.46 -3.89 -16.56
CA ASN A 136 24.79 -2.47 -16.54
C ASN A 136 24.03 -1.77 -15.42
N ALA A 137 24.75 -1.35 -14.39
CA ALA A 137 24.15 -0.68 -13.24
C ALA A 137 23.54 0.69 -13.59
N ARG A 138 24.01 1.34 -14.67
CA ARG A 138 23.43 2.61 -15.14
C ARG A 138 22.04 2.44 -15.72
N ASP A 139 21.72 1.25 -16.24
CA ASP A 139 20.45 0.96 -16.89
C ASP A 139 19.44 0.30 -15.92
N PHE A 140 19.80 0.13 -14.64
CA PHE A 140 18.94 -0.46 -13.61
C PHE A 140 17.88 0.52 -13.08
N ALA A 141 18.10 1.83 -13.22
CA ALA A 141 17.31 2.89 -12.60
C ALA A 141 16.56 3.73 -13.64
#